data_AF-F0WFW5-F1
#
_entry.id   AF-F0WFW5-F1
#
_cell.length_a   1.000
_cell.length_b   1.000
_cell.length_c   1.000
_cell.angle_alpha   90.00
_cell.angle_beta   90.00
_cell.angle_gamma   90.00
#
_symmetry.space_group_name_H-M   'P 1'
#
loop_
_entity.id
_entity.type
_entity.pdbx_description
1 polymer ?
#
loop_
_entity_poly.entity_id
_entity_poly.type
_entity_poly.pdbx_seq_one_letter_code
_entity_poly.pdbx_strand_id
1 'polypeptide(L)'
;MSNLFQIICPKRNYGVGQRVSRSIWNRFTEPCYWEITRIRPAPDLKHGKAFGRFTFRGKTDPKEKRINNPLKKDWLPAPNE
;
A
#
# COMPACT_ATOMS: atom_id res chain seq x y z
N MET A 1 -1.77 -9.70 -11.57
CA MET A 1 -2.46 -9.41 -10.30
C MET A 1 -1.51 -9.72 -9.15
N SER A 2 -1.11 -8.69 -8.39
CA SER A 2 -0.01 -8.75 -7.42
C SER A 2 -0.48 -8.45 -6.00
N ASN A 3 0.19 -9.01 -5.00
CA ASN A 3 0.01 -8.60 -3.61
C ASN A 3 0.85 -7.37 -3.25
N LEU A 4 0.61 -6.81 -2.07
CA LEU A 4 1.31 -5.60 -1.62
C LEU A 4 2.84 -5.76 -1.63
N PHE A 5 3.35 -6.86 -1.06
CA PHE A 5 4.79 -7.10 -0.91
C PHE A 5 5.48 -7.30 -2.27
N GLN A 6 4.81 -7.92 -3.23
CA GLN A 6 5.31 -8.05 -4.60
C GLN A 6 5.47 -6.69 -5.29
N ILE A 7 4.73 -5.67 -4.88
CA ILE A 7 4.82 -4.31 -5.45
C ILE A 7 5.91 -3.49 -4.75
N ILE A 8 5.96 -3.53 -3.42
CA ILE A 8 6.80 -2.61 -2.63
C ILE A 8 8.18 -3.17 -2.30
N CYS A 9 8.34 -4.48 -2.09
CA CYS A 9 9.63 -5.08 -1.73
C CYS A 9 10.73 -4.91 -2.80
N PRO A 10 10.44 -4.98 -4.12
CA PRO A 10 11.45 -4.75 -5.15
C PRO A 10 11.94 -3.28 -5.25
N LYS A 11 11.32 -2.35 -4.52
CA LYS A 11 11.61 -0.92 -4.60
C LYS A 11 12.66 -0.54 -3.55
N ARG A 12 13.34 0.60 -3.77
CA ARG A 12 14.29 1.15 -2.80
C ARG A 12 13.63 1.31 -1.43
N ASN A 13 14.33 0.93 -0.37
CA ASN A 13 13.84 0.97 1.01
C ASN A 13 12.48 0.25 1.17
N TYR A 14 12.27 -0.85 0.44
CA TYR A 14 11.05 -1.65 0.45
C TYR A 14 9.77 -0.84 0.20
N GLY A 15 9.88 0.22 -0.60
CA GLY A 15 8.75 1.05 -1.02
C GLY A 15 8.22 2.03 0.02
N VAL A 16 8.97 2.29 1.11
CA VAL A 16 8.64 3.39 2.04
C VAL A 16 8.61 4.72 1.27
N GLY A 17 7.56 5.51 1.50
CA GLY A 17 7.24 6.75 0.79
C GLY A 17 6.43 6.55 -0.50
N GLN A 18 6.22 5.31 -0.96
CA GLN A 18 5.40 5.08 -2.15
C GLN A 18 3.91 5.00 -1.81
N ARG A 19 3.09 5.43 -2.76
CA ARG A 19 1.65 5.23 -2.73
C ARG A 19 1.26 3.94 -3.46
N VAL A 20 0.34 3.19 -2.87
CA VAL A 20 -0.25 1.98 -3.44
C VAL A 20 -1.76 1.98 -3.25
N SER A 21 -2.50 1.42 -4.19
CA SER A 21 -3.96 1.35 -4.17
C SER A 21 -4.44 -0.09 -4.36
N ARG A 22 -5.74 -0.30 -4.24
CA ARG A 22 -6.41 -1.57 -4.57
C ARG A 22 -7.37 -1.36 -5.72
N SER A 23 -7.39 -2.29 -6.68
CA SER A 23 -8.25 -2.18 -7.88
C SER A 23 -9.74 -2.07 -7.55
N ILE A 24 -10.18 -2.61 -6.40
CA ILE A 24 -11.56 -2.44 -5.91
C ILE A 24 -11.95 -0.99 -5.63
N TRP A 25 -10.98 -0.08 -5.51
CA TRP A 25 -11.21 1.35 -5.31
C TRP A 25 -11.29 2.15 -6.60
N ASN A 26 -11.00 1.55 -7.76
CA ASN A 26 -11.09 2.22 -9.07
C ASN A 26 -12.52 2.71 -9.41
N ARG A 27 -13.52 2.24 -8.67
CA ARG A 27 -14.92 2.70 -8.75
C ARG A 27 -15.14 4.11 -8.19
N PHE A 28 -14.19 4.65 -7.42
CA PHE A 28 -14.28 5.98 -6.85
C PHE A 28 -13.48 6.95 -7.72
N THR A 29 -14.05 8.13 -7.97
CA THR A 29 -13.37 9.21 -8.70
C THR A 29 -12.36 9.93 -7.80
N GLU A 30 -12.59 9.91 -6.48
CA GLU A 30 -11.70 10.51 -5.50
C GLU A 30 -10.52 9.58 -5.15
N PRO A 31 -9.35 10.12 -4.80
CA PRO A 31 -8.17 9.30 -4.58
C PRO A 31 -8.33 8.37 -3.38
N CYS A 32 -7.96 7.10 -3.58
CA CYS A 32 -7.94 6.05 -2.57
C CYS A 32 -6.59 5.33 -2.61
N TYR A 33 -5.76 5.47 -1.58
CA TYR A 33 -4.43 4.85 -1.54
C TYR A 33 -3.91 4.71 -0.10
N TRP A 34 -2.86 3.92 0.04
CA TRP A 34 -1.98 3.91 1.21
C TRP A 34 -0.64 4.50 0.83
N GLU A 35 -0.13 5.42 1.64
CA GLU A 35 1.28 5.83 1.62
C GLU A 35 2.06 4.96 2.60
N ILE A 36 3.05 4.21 2.11
CA ILE A 36 3.84 3.28 2.94
C ILE A 36 4.76 4.08 3.86
N THR A 37 4.62 3.92 5.17
CA THR A 37 5.47 4.59 6.17
C THR A 37 6.49 3.64 6.79
N ARG A 38 6.13 2.36 6.92
CA ARG A 38 6.99 1.35 7.54
C ARG A 38 6.62 -0.06 7.09
N ILE A 39 7.62 -0.92 6.97
CA ILE A 39 7.44 -2.32 6.59
C ILE A 39 8.36 -3.23 7.40
N ARG A 40 7.87 -4.44 7.68
CA ARG A 40 8.62 -5.57 8.25
C ARG A 40 8.29 -6.79 7.40
N PRO A 41 8.96 -7.00 6.26
CA PRO A 41 8.75 -8.18 5.44
C PRO A 41 9.29 -9.43 6.14
N ALA A 42 8.73 -10.59 5.81
CA ALA A 42 9.33 -11.87 6.14
C ALA A 42 10.62 -12.08 5.33
N PRO A 43 11.52 -13.00 5.73
CA PRO A 43 12.77 -13.26 5.02
C PRO A 43 12.60 -13.63 3.53
N ASP A 44 11.48 -14.25 3.16
CA ASP A 44 11.16 -14.61 1.78
C ASP A 44 10.64 -13.44 0.93
N LEU A 45 10.41 -12.27 1.55
CA LEU A 45 9.86 -11.04 0.96
C LEU A 45 8.45 -11.17 0.35
N LYS A 46 7.73 -12.27 0.61
CA LYS A 46 6.40 -12.54 0.03
C LYS A 46 5.24 -12.09 0.92
N HIS A 47 5.51 -11.86 2.19
CA HIS A 47 4.52 -11.49 3.21
C HIS A 47 5.17 -10.71 4.36
N GLY A 48 4.39 -10.36 5.39
CA GLY A 48 4.88 -9.65 6.58
C GLY A 48 3.89 -8.65 7.15
N LYS A 49 4.41 -7.57 7.73
CA LYS A 49 3.60 -6.45 8.24
C LYS A 49 3.97 -5.18 7.49
N ALA A 50 2.97 -4.44 7.02
CA ALA A 50 3.13 -3.13 6.41
C ALA A 50 2.22 -2.12 7.12
N PHE A 51 2.68 -0.88 7.20
CA PHE A 51 2.02 0.23 7.84
C PHE A 51 2.05 1.43 6.91
N GLY A 52 1.04 2.29 7.02
CA GLY A 52 0.93 3.45 6.18
C GLY A 52 -0.10 4.45 6.67
N ARG A 53 -0.14 5.60 5.99
CA ARG A 53 -1.26 6.55 6.09
C ARG A 53 -2.29 6.21 5.03
N PHE A 54 -3.55 6.14 5.44
CA PHE A 54 -4.64 5.77 4.54
C PHE A 54 -5.37 7.01 4.07
N THR A 55 -5.51 7.15 2.75
CA THR A 55 -6.37 8.14 2.14
C THR A 55 -7.54 7.41 1.50
N PHE A 56 -8.75 7.74 1.93
CA PHE A 56 -9.98 7.19 1.36
C PHE A 56 -10.87 8.32 0.87
N ARG A 57 -11.14 8.28 -0.43
CA ARG A 57 -11.94 9.28 -1.14
C ARG A 57 -11.52 10.72 -0.80
N GLY A 58 -10.22 10.98 -0.94
CA GLY A 58 -9.62 12.30 -0.67
C GLY A 58 -9.41 12.64 0.81
N LYS A 59 -9.88 11.82 1.75
CA LYS A 59 -9.68 12.08 3.18
C LYS A 59 -8.55 11.22 3.74
N THR A 60 -7.51 11.88 4.23
CA THR A 60 -6.34 11.23 4.81
C THR A 60 -6.53 11.04 6.30
N ASP A 61 -6.36 9.81 6.78
CA ASP A 61 -6.29 9.50 8.19
C ASP A 61 -5.04 10.14 8.82
N PRO A 62 -5.15 10.85 9.95
CA PRO A 62 -4.01 11.54 10.57
C PRO A 62 -3.02 10.58 11.24
N LYS A 63 -3.40 9.32 11.45
CA LYS A 63 -2.61 8.31 12.15
C LYS A 63 -2.11 7.24 11.18
N GLU A 64 -0.86 6.80 11.39
CA GLU A 64 -0.36 5.56 10.79
C GLU A 64 -1.24 4.39 11.25
N LYS A 65 -1.57 3.50 10.32
CA LYS A 65 -2.30 2.26 10.59
C LYS A 65 -1.61 1.08 9.94
N ARG A 66 -1.86 -0.12 10.47
CA ARG A 66 -1.48 -1.37 9.81
C ARG A 66 -2.32 -1.55 8.55
N ILE A 67 -1.68 -1.92 7.46
CA ILE A 67 -2.38 -2.18 6.19
C ILE A 67 -3.13 -3.50 6.30
N ASN A 68 -4.42 -3.46 5.99
CA ASN A 68 -5.30 -4.61 6.03
C ASN A 68 -5.24 -5.40 4.72
N ASN A 69 -5.38 -6.72 4.81
CA ASN A 69 -5.43 -7.62 3.65
C ASN A 69 -4.25 -7.46 2.65
N PRO A 70 -2.99 -7.35 3.10
CA PRO A 70 -1.86 -7.06 2.21
C PRO A 70 -1.56 -8.20 1.21
N LEU A 71 -2.08 -9.40 1.46
CA LEU A 71 -1.88 -10.58 0.62
C LEU A 71 -2.92 -10.77 -0.48
N LYS A 72 -3.98 -9.93 -0.53
CA LYS A 72 -4.92 -9.95 -1.66
C LYS A 72 -4.17 -9.60 -2.94
N LYS A 73 -4.61 -10.12 -4.10
CA LYS A 73 -3.91 -9.94 -5.38
C LYS A 73 -4.46 -8.78 -6.21
N ASP A 74 -5.00 -7.78 -5.54
CA ASP A 74 -5.65 -6.61 -6.15
C ASP A 74 -4.90 -5.30 -5.89
N TRP A 75 -3.66 -5.38 -5.41
CA TRP A 75 -2.83 -4.20 -5.20
C TRP A 75 -2.25 -3.68 -6.51
N LEU A 76 -2.07 -2.37 -6.59
CA LEU A 76 -1.53 -1.63 -7.73
C LEU A 76 -0.66 -0.47 -7.22
N PRO A 77 0.41 -0.08 -7.95
CA PRO A 77 1.08 1.20 -7.70
C PRO A 77 0.10 2.37 -7.87
N ALA A 78 0.22 3.40 -7.04
CA ALA A 78 -0.51 4.65 -7.20
C ALA A 78 0.48 5.80 -7.49
N PRO A 79 0.05 6.87 -8.19
CA PRO A 79 0.91 8.01 -8.45
C PRO A 79 1.37 8.65 -7.14
N ASN A 80 2.66 8.93 -7.03
CA ASN A 80 3.18 9.91 -6.09
C ASN A 80 2.95 11.28 -6.74
N GLU A 81 2.35 12.22 -6.03
CA GLU A 81 2.31 13.63 -6.44
C GLU A 81 3.72 14.22 -6.45
#